data_AF-A0A844IB52-F1
#
_entry.id   AF-A0A844IB52-F1
#
_cell.length_a   1.000
_cell.length_b   1.000
_cell.length_c   1.000
_cell.angle_alpha   90.00
_cell.angle_beta   90.00
_cell.angle_gamma   90.00
#
_symmetry.space_group_name_H-M   'P 1'
#
loop_
_entity.id
_entity.type
_entity.pdbx_description
1 polymer ?
#
loop_
_entity_poly.entity_id
_entity_poly.type
_entity_poly.pdbx_seq_one_letter_code
_entity_poly.pdbx_strand_id
1 'polypeptide(L)'
;MNDYQLVLQKQKNRFDVLRFIYQETNGEADKVTTAKDIGKATGISIEEVINILKYLQNEGLVKFLSPLYQSSELISINILHQGVLEIEAAITKPDQDTEHFVAQIFHITNNAPISTQQFGNQNTL
;
A
#
# COMPACT_ATOMS: atom_id res chain seq x y z
N MET A 1 -16.59 -13.13 2.56
CA MET A 1 -15.48 -12.85 1.62
C MET A 1 -14.85 -14.20 1.29
N ASN A 2 -14.58 -14.51 0.02
CA ASN A 2 -13.85 -15.74 -0.33
C ASN A 2 -12.33 -15.52 -0.23
N ASP A 3 -11.56 -16.61 -0.25
CA ASP A 3 -10.10 -16.55 -0.04
C ASP A 3 -9.39 -15.65 -1.06
N TYR A 4 -9.84 -15.67 -2.31
CA TYR A 4 -9.29 -14.83 -3.37
C TYR A 4 -9.45 -13.33 -3.06
N GLN A 5 -10.66 -12.92 -2.67
CA GLN A 5 -10.95 -11.53 -2.31
C GLN A 5 -10.17 -11.10 -1.05
N LEU A 6 -9.95 -12.02 -0.11
CA LEU A 6 -9.13 -11.75 1.07
C LEU A 6 -7.66 -11.49 0.72
N VAL A 7 -7.08 -12.29 -0.17
CA VAL A 7 -5.69 -12.11 -0.62
C VAL A 7 -5.53 -10.78 -1.36
N LEU A 8 -6.44 -10.45 -2.28
CA LEU A 8 -6.43 -9.18 -3.00
C LEU A 8 -6.53 -7.99 -2.05
N GLN A 9 -7.40 -8.04 -1.04
CA GLN A 9 -7.52 -6.97 -0.06
C GLN A 9 -6.22 -6.76 0.74
N LYS A 10 -5.55 -7.85 1.13
CA LYS A 10 -4.25 -7.76 1.82
C LYS A 10 -3.17 -7.16 0.94
N GLN A 11 -3.08 -7.58 -0.32
CA GLN A 11 -2.11 -7.01 -1.26
C GLN A 11 -2.38 -5.53 -1.54
N LYS A 12 -3.66 -5.14 -1.69
CA LYS A 12 -4.07 -3.74 -1.81
C LYS A 12 -3.60 -2.91 -0.63
N ASN A 13 -3.86 -3.36 0.59
CA ASN A 13 -3.47 -2.64 1.79
C ASN A 13 -1.94 -2.50 1.90
N ARG A 14 -1.18 -3.54 1.54
CA ARG A 14 0.30 -3.48 1.52
C ARG A 14 0.81 -2.46 0.51
N PHE A 15 0.22 -2.44 -0.68
CA PHE A 15 0.55 -1.46 -1.71
C PHE A 15 0.24 -0.04 -1.25
N ASP A 16 -0.94 0.20 -0.69
CA ASP A 16 -1.35 1.52 -0.19
C ASP A 16 -0.40 2.03 0.92
N VAL A 17 0.00 1.15 1.84
CA VAL A 17 0.96 1.50 2.89
C VAL A 17 2.32 1.85 2.28
N LEU A 18 2.88 1.02 1.41
CA LEU A 18 4.19 1.27 0.81
C LEU A 18 4.17 2.53 -0.09
N ARG A 19 3.10 2.74 -0.85
CA ARG A 19 2.86 3.95 -1.65
C ARG A 19 2.82 5.20 -0.77
N PHE A 20 2.10 5.16 0.35
CA PHE A 20 2.06 6.28 1.27
C PHE A 20 3.46 6.59 1.83
N ILE A 21 4.21 5.58 2.26
CA ILE A 21 5.59 5.78 2.76
C ILE A 21 6.45 6.43 1.66
N TYR A 22 6.39 5.93 0.43
CA TYR A 22 7.12 6.51 -0.70
C TYR A 22 6.74 7.98 -0.92
N GLN A 23 5.45 8.32 -0.93
CA GLN A 23 4.97 9.69 -1.14
C GLN A 23 5.38 10.64 -0.01
N GLU A 24 5.24 10.21 1.24
CA GLU A 24 5.57 11.01 2.42
C GLU A 24 7.08 11.25 2.55
N THR A 25 7.88 10.23 2.22
CA THR A 25 9.35 10.32 2.29
C THR A 25 9.97 10.82 0.99
N ASN A 26 9.19 11.03 -0.07
CA ASN A 26 9.69 11.27 -1.42
C ASN A 26 10.74 10.22 -1.87
N GLY A 27 10.61 8.98 -1.39
CA GLY A 27 11.56 7.89 -1.62
C GLY A 27 12.92 8.04 -0.93
N GLU A 28 13.11 9.05 -0.08
CA GLU A 28 14.40 9.33 0.57
C GLU A 28 14.59 8.46 1.82
N ALA A 29 15.73 7.75 1.87
CA ALA A 29 15.99 6.74 2.90
C ALA A 29 16.34 7.32 4.29
N ASP A 30 16.56 8.63 4.42
CA ASP A 30 16.80 9.34 5.68
C ASP A 30 15.53 9.97 6.28
N LYS A 31 14.47 10.13 5.47
CA LYS A 31 13.15 10.54 5.93
C LYS A 31 12.38 9.37 6.54
N VAL A 32 11.51 9.70 7.48
CA VAL A 32 10.73 8.73 8.24
C VAL A 32 9.26 9.11 8.30
N THR A 33 8.42 8.09 8.40
CA THR A 33 7.01 8.23 8.80
C THR A 33 6.72 7.33 10.00
N THR A 34 5.51 7.37 10.53
CA THR A 34 5.07 6.54 11.66
C THR A 34 3.88 5.65 11.30
N ALA A 35 3.70 4.56 12.04
CA ALA A 35 2.52 3.70 11.88
C ALA A 35 1.21 4.48 12.12
N LYS A 36 1.25 5.48 13.01
CA LYS A 36 0.14 6.41 13.25
C LYS A 36 -0.22 7.24 12.03
N ASP A 37 0.77 7.84 11.38
CA ASP A 37 0.54 8.68 10.19
C ASP A 37 0.01 7.84 9.03
N ILE A 38 0.57 6.64 8.84
CA ILE A 38 0.10 5.66 7.85
C ILE A 38 -1.37 5.29 8.11
N GLY A 39 -1.72 4.90 9.34
CA GLY A 39 -3.09 4.50 9.68
C GLY A 39 -4.09 5.64 9.47
N LYS A 40 -3.71 6.87 9.82
CA LYS A 40 -4.53 8.06 9.59
C LYS A 40 -4.75 8.33 8.10
N ALA A 41 -3.73 8.20 7.26
CA ALA A 41 -3.82 8.50 5.84
C ALA A 41 -4.57 7.41 5.04
N THR A 42 -4.37 6.14 5.42
CA THR A 42 -4.94 4.99 4.69
C THR A 42 -6.30 4.54 5.22
N GLY A 43 -6.66 4.93 6.45
CA GLY A 43 -7.85 4.43 7.15
C GLY A 43 -7.71 2.99 7.65
N ILE A 44 -6.53 2.38 7.53
CA ILE A 44 -6.23 1.04 8.04
C ILE A 44 -6.00 1.13 9.56
N SER A 45 -6.51 0.16 10.31
CA SER A 45 -6.31 0.11 11.77
C SER A 45 -4.82 0.01 12.11
N ILE A 46 -4.41 0.59 13.25
CA ILE A 46 -3.01 0.57 13.69
C ILE A 46 -2.45 -0.84 13.80
N GLU A 47 -3.24 -1.78 14.32
CA GLU A 47 -2.85 -3.19 14.40
C GLU A 47 -2.54 -3.79 13.02
N GLU A 48 -3.39 -3.53 12.03
CA GLU A 48 -3.19 -4.03 10.67
C GLU A 48 -2.04 -3.32 9.96
N VAL A 49 -1.86 -2.00 10.18
CA VAL A 49 -0.67 -1.27 9.70
C VAL A 49 0.61 -1.90 10.24
N ILE A 50 0.67 -2.21 11.54
CA ILE A 50 1.84 -2.86 12.15
C ILE A 50 2.10 -4.24 11.49
N ASN A 51 1.05 -5.02 11.23
CA ASN A 51 1.19 -6.32 10.56
C ASN A 51 1.70 -6.17 9.12
N ILE A 52 1.20 -5.18 8.39
CA ILE A 52 1.67 -4.86 7.03
C ILE A 52 3.12 -4.40 7.06
N LEU A 53 3.50 -3.52 7.98
CA LEU A 53 4.86 -3.03 8.12
C LEU A 53 5.85 -4.16 8.43
N LYS A 54 5.48 -5.12 9.29
CA LYS A 54 6.29 -6.33 9.54
C LYS A 54 6.44 -7.17 8.28
N TYR A 55 5.38 -7.32 7.50
CA TYR A 55 5.44 -8.02 6.22
C TYR A 55 6.42 -7.31 5.27
N LEU A 56 6.26 -6.01 5.04
CA LEU A 56 7.12 -5.22 4.16
C LEU A 56 8.59 -5.20 4.65
N GLN A 57 8.82 -5.25 5.96
CA GLN A 57 10.15 -5.36 6.53
C GLN A 57 10.79 -6.72 6.20
N ASN A 58 10.04 -7.82 6.32
CA ASN A 58 10.52 -9.16 6.00
C ASN A 58 10.85 -9.32 4.51
N GLU A 59 10.13 -8.61 3.63
CA GLU A 59 10.42 -8.52 2.19
C GLU A 59 11.57 -7.54 1.87
N GLY A 60 12.15 -6.85 2.87
CA GLY A 60 13.26 -5.93 2.65
C GLY A 60 12.88 -4.60 1.97
N LEU A 61 11.60 -4.23 2.00
CA LEU A 61 11.08 -3.01 1.37
C LEU A 61 11.13 -1.79 2.31
N VAL A 62 11.04 -2.03 3.62
CA VAL A 62 11.11 -1.00 4.67
C VAL A 62 11.97 -1.47 5.84
N LYS A 63 12.38 -0.54 6.71
CA LYS A 63 13.03 -0.87 7.99
C LYS A 63 12.44 -0.07 9.14
N PHE A 64 12.49 -0.68 10.32
CA PHE A 64 12.24 0.00 11.59
C PHE A 64 13.52 0.61 12.14
N LEU A 65 13.47 1.85 12.61
CA LEU A 65 14.64 2.48 13.26
C LEU A 65 14.88 1.99 14.68
N SER A 66 13.85 1.51 15.38
CA SER A 66 13.99 0.96 16.72
C SER A 66 13.34 -0.41 16.84
N PRO A 67 14.11 -1.46 17.15
CA PRO A 67 13.57 -2.81 17.34
C PRO A 67 12.74 -2.94 18.61
N LEU A 68 12.83 -1.98 19.54
CA LEU A 68 12.15 -2.02 20.83
C LEU A 68 10.66 -1.63 20.74
N TYR A 69 10.26 -0.95 19.67
CA TYR A 69 8.93 -0.36 19.55
C TYR A 69 8.11 -0.94 18.38
N GLN A 70 8.40 -2.17 17.95
CA GLN A 70 7.77 -2.82 16.78
C GLN A 70 6.25 -3.02 16.86
N SER A 71 5.67 -2.79 18.04
CA SER A 71 4.23 -2.82 18.27
C SER A 71 3.65 -1.45 18.66
N SER A 72 4.43 -0.37 18.51
CA SER A 72 4.01 1.00 18.84
C SER A 72 3.53 1.74 17.59
N GLU A 73 2.48 2.54 17.74
CA GLU A 73 2.03 3.47 16.69
C GLU A 73 3.07 4.55 16.34
N LEU A 74 4.02 4.81 17.25
CA LEU A 74 5.05 5.83 17.10
C LEU A 74 6.36 5.29 16.50
N ILE A 75 6.38 4.03 16.06
CA ILE A 75 7.58 3.47 15.43
C ILE A 75 7.94 4.24 14.17
N SER A 76 9.20 4.68 14.06
CA SER A 76 9.71 5.32 12.84
C SER A 76 10.06 4.27 11.79
N ILE A 77 9.56 4.49 10.58
CA ILE A 77 9.74 3.62 9.41
C ILE A 77 10.49 4.38 8.32
N ASN A 78 11.53 3.77 7.76
CA ASN A 78 12.20 4.24 6.54
C ASN A 78 11.89 3.29 5.39
N ILE A 79 11.69 3.85 4.20
CA ILE A 79 11.71 3.07 2.98
C ILE A 79 13.15 2.64 2.64
N LEU A 80 13.30 1.42 2.14
CA LEU A 80 14.57 0.93 1.61
C LEU A 80 14.62 1.13 0.09
N HIS A 81 15.82 1.09 -0.50
CA HIS A 81 15.97 1.24 -1.95
C HIS A 81 15.12 0.23 -2.73
N GLN A 82 15.00 -1.02 -2.25
CA GLN A 82 14.13 -2.01 -2.87
C GLN A 82 12.65 -1.61 -2.81
N GLY A 83 12.18 -1.03 -1.69
CA GLY A 83 10.82 -0.50 -1.58
C GLY A 83 10.55 0.64 -2.55
N VAL A 84 11.55 1.49 -2.83
CA VAL A 84 11.46 2.56 -3.83
C VAL A 84 11.31 1.97 -5.23
N LEU A 85 12.20 1.05 -5.62
CA LEU A 85 12.16 0.40 -6.94
C LEU A 85 10.84 -0.34 -7.17
N GLU A 86 10.35 -1.03 -6.14
CA GLU A 86 9.09 -1.77 -6.18
C GLU A 86 7.89 -0.85 -6.47
N ILE A 87 7.78 0.28 -5.76
CA ILE A 87 6.69 1.25 -5.99
C ILE A 87 6.83 1.96 -7.33
N GLU A 88 8.04 2.37 -7.71
CA GLU A 88 8.25 3.04 -8.99
C GLU A 88 7.96 2.12 -10.16
N ALA A 89 8.33 0.84 -10.08
CA ALA A 89 7.97 -0.17 -11.06
C ALA A 89 6.45 -0.34 -11.16
N ALA A 90 5.75 -0.47 -10.02
CA ALA A 90 4.29 -0.60 -10.00
C ALA A 90 3.58 0.63 -10.57
N ILE A 91 4.11 1.84 -10.36
CA ILE A 91 3.55 3.09 -10.89
C ILE A 91 3.82 3.25 -12.39
N THR A 92 5.04 2.94 -12.84
CA THR A 92 5.47 3.18 -14.23
C THR A 92 5.08 2.07 -15.18
N LYS A 93 4.77 0.86 -14.67
CA LYS A 93 4.35 -0.31 -15.44
C LYS A 93 3.09 -0.93 -14.82
N PRO A 94 1.96 -0.20 -14.80
CA PRO A 94 0.76 -0.61 -14.06
C PRO A 94 0.11 -1.91 -14.55
N ASP A 95 0.39 -2.31 -15.80
CA ASP A 95 -0.09 -3.56 -16.41
C ASP A 95 0.86 -4.75 -16.21
N GLN A 96 1.94 -4.58 -15.43
CA GLN A 96 2.93 -5.62 -15.16
C GLN A 96 3.02 -5.91 -13.67
N ASP A 97 3.21 -7.18 -13.35
CA ASP A 97 3.54 -7.58 -11.99
C ASP A 97 4.93 -7.05 -11.61
N THR A 98 5.07 -6.76 -10.33
CA THR A 98 6.34 -6.48 -9.66
C THR A 98 6.76 -7.70 -8.84
N GLU A 99 7.83 -7.63 -8.06
CA GLU A 99 8.26 -8.78 -7.26
C GLU A 99 7.22 -9.15 -6.18
N HIS A 100 6.57 -8.14 -5.60
CA HIS A 100 5.66 -8.30 -4.45
C HIS A 100 4.22 -7.86 -4.73
N PHE A 101 3.93 -7.13 -5.81
CA PHE A 101 2.57 -6.72 -6.17
C PHE A 101 2.16 -7.15 -7.58
N VAL A 102 0.95 -7.73 -7.68
CA VAL A 102 0.33 -8.04 -8.99
C VAL A 102 -0.28 -6.78 -9.62
N ALA A 103 -0.24 -6.68 -10.95
CA ALA A 103 -0.71 -5.54 -11.74
C ALA A 103 -2.16 -5.12 -11.41
N GLN A 104 -3.02 -6.10 -11.08
CA GLN A 104 -4.41 -5.86 -10.71
C GLN A 104 -4.54 -4.90 -9.51
N ILE A 105 -3.59 -4.91 -8.58
CA ILE A 105 -3.64 -4.05 -7.38
C ILE A 105 -3.51 -2.57 -7.75
N PHE A 106 -2.66 -2.23 -8.72
CA PHE A 106 -2.54 -0.85 -9.18
C PHE A 106 -3.87 -0.34 -9.76
N HIS A 107 -4.56 -1.18 -10.52
CA HIS A 107 -5.85 -0.84 -11.11
C HIS A 107 -6.95 -0.67 -10.05
N ILE A 108 -6.99 -1.53 -9.03
CA ILE A 108 -7.94 -1.43 -7.92
C ILE A 108 -7.73 -0.14 -7.11
N THR A 109 -6.48 0.28 -6.93
CA THR A 109 -6.13 1.42 -6.08
C THR A 109 -6.27 2.77 -6.78
N ASN A 110 -6.06 2.83 -8.10
CA ASN A 110 -6.19 4.06 -8.88
C ASN A 110 -7.56 4.25 -9.52
N ASN A 111 -8.37 3.20 -9.63
CA ASN A 111 -9.77 3.32 -10.03
C ASN A 111 -10.65 3.52 -8.79
N ALA A 112 -10.77 4.77 -8.34
CA ALA A 112 -11.81 5.22 -7.39
C ALA A 112 -13.21 4.76 -7.88
N PRO A 113 -14.22 4.61 -6.99
CA PRO A 113 -15.46 3.96 -7.36
C PRO A 113 -16.09 4.66 -8.57
N ILE A 114 -16.49 3.86 -9.57
CA ILE A 114 -17.45 4.32 -10.57
C ILE A 114 -18.67 4.78 -9.78
N SER A 115 -18.82 6.09 -9.58
CA SER A 115 -20.07 6.71 -9.19
C SER A 115 -21.06 6.34 -10.28
N THR A 116 -21.87 5.30 -10.03
CA THR A 116 -23.06 4.91 -10.77
C THR A 116 -23.09 5.42 -12.21
N GLN A 117 -22.37 4.75 -13.12
CA GLN A 117 -22.78 4.81 -14.52
C GLN A 117 -24.11 4.07 -14.58
N GLN A 118 -25.20 4.81 -14.39
CA GLN A 118 -26.52 4.42 -14.87
C GLN A 118 -26.33 4.05 -16.33
N PHE A 119 -26.36 2.75 -16.63
CA PHE A 119 -26.65 2.30 -17.98
C PHE A 119 -28.04 2.84 -18.29
N GLY A 120 -28.09 3.96 -19.00
CA GLY A 120 -29.33 4.49 -19.54
C GLY A 120 -29.90 3.45 -20.47
N ASN A 121 -30.98 2.79 -20.05
CA ASN A 121 -31.83 2.02 -20.95
C ASN A 121 -32.40 2.99 -21.99
N GLN A 122 -31.76 3.07 -23.16
CA GLN A 122 -32.42 3.61 -24.34
C GLN A 122 -33.31 2.51 -24.93
N ASN A 123 -34.50 2.34 -24.35
CA ASN A 123 -35.63 1.82 -25.10
C ASN A 123 -36.36 3.03 -25.69
N THR A 124 -36.08 3.34 -26.95
CA THR A 124 -36.97 4.20 -27.74
C THR A 124 -38.04 3.32 -28.38
N LEU A 125 -39.27 3.84 -28.34
CA LEU A 125 -40.55 3.24 -28.72
C LEU A 125 -40.60 2.68 -30.15
#